data_AF-A0A077FPL9-F1
#
_entry.id   AF-A0A077FPL9-F1
#
_cell.length_a   1.000
_cell.length_b   1.000
_cell.length_c   1.000
_cell.angle_alpha   90.00
_cell.angle_beta   90.00
_cell.angle_gamma   90.00
#
_symmetry.space_group_name_H-M   'P 1'
#
loop_
_entity.id
_entity.type
_entity.pdbx_description
1 polymer ?
#
loop_
_entity_poly.entity_id
_entity_poly.type
_entity_poly.pdbx_seq_one_letter_code
_entity_poly.pdbx_strand_id
1 'polypeptide(L)'
;MFQIVHQVEELWMKLINYTLFDINEYIKLNNTNRITTLFKRVHKTQQLMIEQLSVLETMSPKEYQKIRIGLGKGSGMESPGFRTIFKIANLLWESFLLHYLNNDLNNIEKIYDSEYSHNDSYLVAELLVEFDELFQIFLYKHMKLVERSIGIKSRSLKGVSIEILNKGIQRQFFPHLWQIRSDMANAATQQ
;
A
#
# COMPACT_ATOMS: atom_id res chain seq x y z
N MET A 1 -14.53 -2.96 -20.73
CA MET A 1 -14.40 -3.38 -19.32
C MET A 1 -12.96 -3.28 -18.81
N PHE A 2 -11.97 -4.05 -19.32
CA PHE A 2 -10.58 -4.03 -18.82
C PHE A 2 -10.00 -2.63 -18.65
N GLN A 3 -10.07 -1.80 -19.70
CA GLN A 3 -9.59 -0.41 -19.67
C GLN A 3 -10.32 0.44 -18.64
N ILE A 4 -11.64 0.27 -18.49
CA ILE A 4 -12.46 1.04 -17.55
C ILE A 4 -12.03 0.76 -16.11
N VAL A 5 -11.82 -0.52 -15.74
CA VAL A 5 -11.38 -0.87 -14.38
C VAL A 5 -10.03 -0.22 -14.06
N HIS A 6 -9.07 -0.24 -14.99
CA HIS A 6 -7.77 0.41 -14.78
C HIS A 6 -7.86 1.95 -14.77
N GLN A 7 -8.76 2.55 -15.56
CA GLN A 7 -9.00 3.99 -15.51
C GLN A 7 -9.60 4.41 -14.15
N VAL A 8 -10.56 3.63 -13.64
CA VAL A 8 -11.14 3.85 -12.30
C VAL A 8 -10.07 3.69 -11.22
N GLU A 9 -9.20 2.68 -11.34
CA GLU A 9 -8.05 2.48 -10.46
C GLU A 9 -7.10 3.68 -10.46
N GLU A 10 -6.75 4.24 -11.63
CA GLU A 10 -5.94 5.46 -11.71
C GLU A 10 -6.63 6.67 -11.08
N LEU A 11 -7.95 6.79 -11.19
CA LEU A 11 -8.70 7.85 -10.51
C LEU A 11 -8.66 7.69 -8.99
N TRP A 12 -8.79 6.46 -8.48
CA TRP A 12 -8.63 6.16 -7.06
C TRP A 12 -7.21 6.48 -6.57
N MET A 13 -6.19 6.03 -7.30
CA MET A 13 -4.80 6.36 -6.98
C MET A 13 -4.52 7.86 -7.04
N LYS A 14 -5.15 8.60 -7.95
CA LYS A 14 -5.05 10.07 -8.00
C LYS A 14 -5.64 10.70 -6.73
N LEU A 15 -6.81 10.27 -6.28
CA LEU A 15 -7.42 10.74 -5.03
C LEU A 15 -6.58 10.38 -3.81
N ILE A 16 -6.07 9.15 -3.74
CA ILE A 16 -5.17 8.68 -2.68
C ILE A 16 -3.92 9.56 -2.65
N ASN A 17 -3.21 9.72 -3.77
CA ASN A 17 -1.98 10.51 -3.83
C ASN A 17 -2.20 11.97 -3.41
N TYR A 18 -3.28 12.61 -3.86
CA TYR A 18 -3.62 13.98 -3.44
C TYR A 18 -3.87 14.04 -1.93
N THR A 19 -4.62 13.08 -1.39
CA THR A 19 -4.95 13.04 0.04
C THR A 19 -3.71 12.72 0.90
N LEU A 20 -2.83 11.83 0.44
CA LEU A 20 -1.56 11.52 1.13
C LEU A 20 -0.61 12.72 1.14
N PHE A 21 -0.61 13.53 0.07
CA PHE A 21 0.15 14.77 0.05
C PHE A 21 -0.36 15.75 1.13
N ASP A 22 -1.68 15.94 1.23
CA ASP A 22 -2.27 16.75 2.30
C ASP A 22 -1.94 16.20 3.70
N ILE A 23 -2.03 14.88 3.88
CA ILE A 23 -1.66 14.20 5.13
C ILE A 23 -0.21 14.54 5.51
N ASN A 24 0.71 14.48 4.56
CA ASN A 24 2.12 14.80 4.80
C ASN A 24 2.30 16.24 5.30
N GLU A 25 1.56 17.21 4.74
CA GLU A 25 1.58 18.59 5.23
C GLU A 25 0.99 18.70 6.65
N TYR A 26 -0.07 17.96 6.96
CA TYR A 26 -0.62 17.95 8.32
C TYR A 26 0.24 17.21 9.35
N ILE A 27 1.05 16.22 8.93
CA ILE A 27 2.09 15.60 9.77
C ILE A 27 3.09 16.66 10.20
N LYS A 28 3.58 17.49 9.28
CA LYS A 28 4.52 18.58 9.59
C LYS A 28 3.96 19.62 10.56
N LEU A 29 2.64 19.76 10.59
CA LEU A 29 1.91 20.66 11.48
C LEU A 29 1.45 20.00 12.79
N ASN A 30 1.75 18.71 13.01
CA ASN A 30 1.25 17.92 14.15
C ASN A 30 -0.28 17.96 14.32
N ASN A 31 -1.03 18.04 13.21
CA ASN A 31 -2.49 18.07 13.25
C ASN A 31 -3.08 16.66 13.13
N THR A 32 -2.95 15.89 14.21
CA THR A 32 -3.38 14.49 14.30
C THR A 32 -4.84 14.29 13.89
N ASN A 33 -5.75 15.14 14.37
CA ASN A 33 -7.18 15.05 14.03
C ASN A 33 -7.45 15.13 12.53
N ARG A 34 -6.72 15.99 11.82
CA ARG A 34 -6.87 16.12 10.37
C ARG A 34 -6.23 14.95 9.63
N ILE A 35 -5.06 14.49 10.08
CA ILE A 35 -4.40 13.28 9.58
C ILE A 35 -5.35 12.08 9.66
N THR A 36 -5.97 11.84 10.82
CA THR A 36 -6.95 10.76 11.01
C THR A 36 -8.14 10.88 10.08
N THR A 37 -8.69 12.09 9.91
CA THR A 37 -9.83 12.31 9.00
C THR A 37 -9.48 12.00 7.54
N LEU A 38 -8.27 12.36 7.11
CA LEU A 38 -7.82 12.14 5.74
C LEU A 38 -7.44 10.67 5.49
N PHE A 39 -6.80 10.01 6.45
CA PHE A 39 -6.51 8.57 6.34
C PHE A 39 -7.78 7.73 6.22
N LYS A 40 -8.87 8.07 6.92
CA LYS A 40 -10.19 7.42 6.70
C LYS A 40 -10.62 7.43 5.24
N ARG A 41 -10.36 8.54 4.52
CA ARG A 41 -10.62 8.62 3.07
C ARG A 41 -9.67 7.72 2.29
N VAL A 42 -8.37 7.77 2.58
CA VAL A 42 -7.36 6.94 1.92
C VAL A 42 -7.69 5.46 2.07
N HIS A 43 -7.87 4.98 3.30
CA HIS A 43 -8.17 3.59 3.61
C HIS A 43 -9.47 3.13 2.95
N LYS A 44 -10.52 3.95 3.01
CA LYS A 44 -11.78 3.63 2.32
C LYS A 44 -11.61 3.56 0.81
N THR A 45 -10.78 4.43 0.25
CA THR A 45 -10.49 4.43 -1.20
C THR A 45 -9.67 3.20 -1.59
N GLN A 46 -8.69 2.79 -0.77
CA GLN A 46 -7.93 1.55 -0.98
C GLN A 46 -8.86 0.33 -0.92
N GLN A 47 -9.78 0.27 0.04
CA GLN A 47 -10.79 -0.80 0.12
C GLN A 47 -11.62 -0.89 -1.17
N LEU A 48 -12.09 0.23 -1.71
CA LEU A 48 -12.82 0.27 -2.99
C LEU A 48 -11.93 -0.18 -4.17
N MET A 49 -10.67 0.26 -4.20
CA MET A 49 -9.67 -0.14 -5.20
C MET A 49 -9.40 -1.65 -5.16
N ILE A 50 -9.42 -2.26 -3.97
CA ILE A 50 -9.28 -3.70 -3.76
C ILE A 50 -10.55 -4.44 -4.22
N GLU A 51 -11.72 -3.94 -3.84
CA GLU A 51 -13.02 -4.59 -4.11
C GLU A 51 -13.34 -4.67 -5.61
N GLN A 52 -13.03 -3.60 -6.36
CA GLN A 52 -13.28 -3.55 -7.80
C GLN A 52 -12.51 -4.61 -8.61
N LEU A 53 -11.42 -5.20 -8.06
CA LEU A 53 -10.67 -6.24 -8.75
C LEU A 53 -11.56 -7.45 -9.11
N SER A 54 -12.60 -7.71 -8.31
CA SER A 54 -13.60 -8.75 -8.58
C SER A 54 -14.33 -8.58 -9.92
N VAL A 55 -14.44 -7.34 -10.43
CA VAL A 55 -15.03 -7.08 -11.76
C VAL A 55 -14.19 -7.72 -12.86
N LEU A 56 -12.85 -7.69 -12.73
CA LEU A 56 -11.95 -8.33 -13.70
C LEU A 56 -12.03 -9.86 -13.64
N GLU A 57 -12.44 -10.44 -12.51
CA GLU A 57 -12.61 -11.89 -12.36
C GLU A 57 -13.80 -12.44 -13.17
N THR A 58 -14.72 -11.57 -13.59
CA THR A 58 -15.84 -11.91 -14.48
C THR A 58 -15.40 -12.17 -15.93
N MET A 59 -14.18 -11.75 -16.30
CA MET A 59 -13.61 -12.04 -17.60
C MET A 59 -12.97 -13.44 -17.62
N SER A 60 -13.30 -14.25 -18.62
CA SER A 60 -12.65 -15.54 -18.80
C SER A 60 -11.19 -15.38 -19.22
N PRO A 61 -10.30 -16.32 -18.85
CA PRO A 61 -8.91 -16.31 -19.33
C PRO A 61 -8.81 -16.27 -20.87
N LYS A 62 -9.75 -16.91 -21.58
CA LYS A 62 -9.78 -16.92 -23.05
C LYS A 62 -10.06 -15.54 -23.65
N GLU A 63 -10.96 -14.76 -23.06
CA GLU A 63 -11.21 -13.37 -23.46
C GLU A 63 -10.02 -12.47 -23.16
N TYR A 64 -9.37 -12.67 -22.01
CA TYR A 64 -8.16 -11.92 -21.68
C TYR A 64 -7.05 -12.14 -22.71
N GLN A 65 -6.85 -13.37 -23.21
CA GLN A 65 -5.84 -13.63 -24.25
C GLN A 65 -6.09 -12.83 -25.54
N LYS A 66 -7.34 -12.56 -25.91
CA LYS A 66 -7.66 -11.71 -27.06
C LYS A 66 -7.24 -10.26 -26.82
N ILE A 67 -7.47 -9.74 -25.61
CA ILE A 67 -7.08 -8.39 -25.20
C ILE A 67 -5.56 -8.25 -25.12
N ARG A 68 -4.90 -9.26 -24.53
CA ARG A 68 -3.45 -9.27 -24.27
C ARG A 68 -2.61 -8.99 -25.52
N ILE A 69 -3.05 -9.46 -26.69
CA ILE A 69 -2.38 -9.22 -27.98
C ILE A 69 -2.32 -7.72 -28.30
N GLY A 70 -3.39 -6.97 -27.98
CA GLY A 70 -3.49 -5.54 -28.24
C GLY A 70 -2.78 -4.64 -27.22
N LEU A 71 -2.32 -5.17 -26.09
CA LEU A 71 -1.70 -4.37 -25.02
C LEU A 71 -0.21 -4.03 -25.27
N GLY A 72 0.41 -4.63 -26.28
CA GLY A 72 1.82 -4.37 -26.61
C GLY A 72 2.76 -4.66 -25.43
N LYS A 73 3.58 -3.66 -25.05
CA LYS A 73 4.55 -3.76 -23.92
C LYS A 73 4.05 -3.11 -22.62
N GLY A 74 2.79 -2.68 -22.57
CA GLY A 74 2.24 -1.96 -21.41
C GLY A 74 2.32 -2.81 -20.14
N SER A 75 2.72 -2.20 -19.03
CA SER A 75 2.82 -2.88 -17.72
C SER A 75 2.24 -2.02 -16.61
N GLY A 76 1.61 -2.64 -15.61
CA GLY A 76 1.15 -1.96 -14.39
C GLY A 76 2.28 -1.21 -13.66
N MET A 77 3.53 -1.63 -13.83
CA MET A 77 4.71 -0.93 -13.30
C MET A 77 4.98 0.44 -13.94
N GLU A 78 4.24 0.79 -15.00
CA GLU A 78 4.30 2.10 -15.66
C GLU A 78 3.21 3.05 -15.19
N SER A 79 2.30 2.59 -14.32
CA SER A 79 1.26 3.41 -13.71
C SER A 79 1.86 4.62 -12.99
N PRO A 80 1.50 5.86 -13.39
CA PRO A 80 1.93 7.06 -12.69
C PRO A 80 1.38 7.10 -11.26
N GLY A 81 0.11 6.74 -11.05
CA GLY A 81 -0.52 6.72 -9.74
C GLY A 81 0.21 5.77 -8.78
N PHE A 82 0.48 4.56 -9.24
CA PHE A 82 1.21 3.55 -8.47
C PHE A 82 2.61 4.00 -8.10
N ARG A 83 3.38 4.55 -9.06
CA ARG A 83 4.74 5.04 -8.80
C ARG A 83 4.77 6.20 -7.80
N THR A 84 3.77 7.08 -7.86
CA THR A 84 3.68 8.21 -6.94
C THR A 84 3.41 7.74 -5.51
N ILE A 85 2.60 6.70 -5.31
CA ILE A 85 2.35 6.12 -3.98
C ILE A 85 3.67 5.74 -3.29
N PHE A 86 4.58 5.05 -3.98
CA PHE A 86 5.89 4.68 -3.41
C PHE A 86 6.72 5.90 -3.00
N LYS A 87 6.69 6.98 -3.79
CA LYS A 87 7.41 8.21 -3.47
C LYS A 87 6.82 8.90 -2.25
N ILE A 88 5.49 9.02 -2.19
CA ILE A 88 4.81 9.67 -1.06
C ILE A 88 4.94 8.84 0.21
N ALA A 89 4.92 7.51 0.14
CA ALA A 89 5.15 6.66 1.30
C ALA A 89 6.50 6.97 1.99
N ASN A 90 7.57 7.16 1.22
CA ASN A 90 8.86 7.58 1.77
C ASN A 90 8.79 8.96 2.43
N LEU A 91 8.11 9.94 1.81
CA LEU A 91 7.95 11.29 2.38
C LEU A 91 7.13 11.28 3.68
N LEU A 92 6.08 10.46 3.75
CA LEU A 92 5.28 10.27 4.95
C LEU A 92 6.13 9.67 6.08
N TRP A 93 6.97 8.68 5.76
CA TRP A 93 7.88 8.08 6.73
C TRP A 93 8.87 9.09 7.28
N GLU A 94 9.53 9.87 6.41
CA GLU A 94 10.47 10.93 6.82
C GLU A 94 9.79 11.97 7.71
N SER A 95 8.59 12.43 7.32
CA SER A 95 7.83 13.42 8.10
C SER A 95 7.36 12.84 9.44
N PHE A 96 6.88 11.60 9.47
CA PHE A 96 6.46 10.93 10.70
C PHE A 96 7.63 10.75 11.67
N LEU A 97 8.79 10.29 11.18
CA LEU A 97 10.00 10.17 11.99
C LEU A 97 10.38 11.50 12.63
N LEU A 98 10.43 12.57 11.84
CA LEU A 98 10.83 13.88 12.32
C LEU A 98 9.86 14.45 13.36
N HIS A 99 8.55 14.37 13.08
CA HIS A 99 7.53 15.13 13.81
C HIS A 99 6.85 14.38 14.95
N TYR A 100 6.73 13.05 14.85
CA TYR A 100 6.06 12.21 15.85
C TYR A 100 7.00 11.31 16.63
N LEU A 101 8.21 11.07 16.11
CA LEU A 101 9.24 10.24 16.77
C LEU A 101 10.51 11.02 17.12
N ASN A 102 10.53 12.35 16.97
CA ASN A 102 11.70 13.21 17.26
C ASN A 102 12.99 12.75 16.53
N ASN A 103 12.84 12.18 15.34
CA ASN A 103 13.90 11.60 14.53
C ASN A 103 14.71 10.48 15.23
N ASP A 104 14.08 9.77 16.18
CA ASP A 104 14.66 8.63 16.89
C ASP A 104 13.78 7.39 16.76
N LEU A 105 14.30 6.36 16.09
CA LEU A 105 13.61 5.09 15.87
C LEU A 105 13.34 4.33 17.16
N ASN A 106 14.12 4.56 18.23
CA ASN A 106 13.87 3.92 19.52
C ASN A 106 12.53 4.35 20.13
N ASN A 107 12.00 5.51 19.73
CA ASN A 107 10.69 5.96 20.19
C ASN A 107 9.55 5.10 19.63
N ILE A 108 9.77 4.27 18.60
CA ILE A 108 8.77 3.28 18.15
C ILE A 108 8.47 2.30 19.27
N GLU A 109 9.49 1.74 19.92
CA GLU A 109 9.28 0.81 21.03
C GLU A 109 8.46 1.48 22.14
N LYS A 110 8.84 2.69 22.53
CA LYS A 110 8.14 3.45 23.59
C LYS A 110 6.66 3.66 23.31
N ILE A 111 6.30 4.06 22.08
CA ILE A 111 4.89 4.33 21.75
C ILE A 111 4.04 3.05 21.65
N TYR A 112 4.65 1.88 21.54
CA TYR A 112 3.95 0.59 21.44
C TYR A 112 4.02 -0.27 22.70
N ASP A 113 5.04 -0.09 23.55
CA ASP A 113 5.32 -0.96 24.69
C ASP A 113 5.67 -0.15 25.97
N SER A 114 6.95 0.19 26.19
CA SER A 114 7.42 0.72 27.49
C SER A 114 6.73 2.00 28.00
N GLU A 115 6.23 2.86 27.10
CA GLU A 115 5.53 4.11 27.42
C GLU A 115 4.14 4.18 26.75
N TYR A 116 3.52 3.03 26.47
CA TYR A 116 2.25 2.96 25.76
C TYR A 116 1.14 3.77 26.47
N SER A 117 0.57 4.71 25.73
CA SER A 117 -0.46 5.64 26.25
C SER A 117 -1.56 5.94 25.23
N HIS A 118 -1.59 5.24 24.09
CA HIS A 118 -2.51 5.50 22.98
C HIS A 118 -2.47 6.96 22.51
N ASN A 119 -1.27 7.56 22.52
CA ASN A 119 -1.05 8.96 22.17
C ASN A 119 -1.12 9.18 20.65
N ASP A 120 -0.97 10.44 20.26
CA ASP A 120 -1.02 10.85 18.86
C ASP A 120 0.04 10.15 17.98
N SER A 121 1.25 9.90 18.49
CA SER A 121 2.31 9.18 17.75
C SER A 121 1.92 7.73 17.47
N TYR A 122 1.35 7.04 18.46
CA TYR A 122 0.77 5.72 18.26
C TYR A 122 -0.37 5.75 17.23
N LEU A 123 -1.30 6.71 17.34
CA LEU A 123 -2.43 6.81 16.42
C LEU A 123 -1.97 7.02 14.96
N VAL A 124 -1.01 7.91 14.71
CA VAL A 124 -0.49 8.13 13.36
C VAL A 124 0.29 6.90 12.86
N ALA A 125 1.02 6.21 13.72
CA ALA A 125 1.71 4.97 13.38
C ALA A 125 0.71 3.89 12.91
N GLU A 126 -0.40 3.70 13.61
CA GLU A 126 -1.43 2.73 13.23
C GLU A 126 -2.09 3.08 11.88
N LEU A 127 -2.33 4.37 11.61
CA LEU A 127 -2.89 4.81 10.33
C LEU A 127 -1.93 4.53 9.15
N LEU A 128 -0.62 4.68 9.38
CA LEU A 128 0.42 4.31 8.41
C LEU A 128 0.48 2.80 8.18
N VAL A 129 0.39 2.00 9.25
CA VAL A 129 0.36 0.54 9.17
C VAL A 129 -0.86 0.06 8.37
N GLU A 130 -2.05 0.59 8.64
CA GLU A 130 -3.27 0.24 7.90
C GLU A 130 -3.15 0.63 6.41
N PHE A 131 -2.52 1.78 6.11
CA PHE A 131 -2.26 2.19 4.73
C PHE A 131 -1.35 1.19 3.99
N ASP A 132 -0.26 0.77 4.62
CA ASP A 132 0.67 -0.22 4.07
C ASP A 132 -0.03 -1.57 3.92
N GLU A 133 -0.74 -2.04 4.95
CA GLU A 133 -1.49 -3.30 4.93
C GLU A 133 -2.47 -3.37 3.75
N LEU A 134 -3.33 -2.37 3.61
CA LEU A 134 -4.31 -2.32 2.51
C LEU A 134 -3.61 -2.30 1.15
N PHE A 135 -2.46 -1.65 1.03
CA PHE A 135 -1.68 -1.68 -0.21
C PHE A 135 -1.08 -3.07 -0.48
N GLN A 136 -0.56 -3.76 0.54
CA GLN A 136 -0.08 -5.15 0.38
C GLN A 136 -1.23 -6.11 0.01
N ILE A 137 -2.42 -5.94 0.59
CA ILE A 137 -3.62 -6.72 0.24
C ILE A 137 -4.00 -6.49 -1.22
N PHE A 138 -4.00 -5.23 -1.66
CA PHE A 138 -4.23 -4.89 -3.07
C PHE A 138 -3.27 -5.62 -3.98
N LEU A 139 -1.97 -5.52 -3.69
CA LEU A 139 -0.90 -6.16 -4.45
C LEU A 139 -1.06 -7.69 -4.52
N TYR A 140 -1.38 -8.32 -3.39
CA TYR A 140 -1.63 -9.75 -3.31
C TYR A 140 -2.83 -10.18 -4.17
N LYS A 141 -3.98 -9.49 -4.03
CA LYS A 141 -5.18 -9.80 -4.82
C LYS A 141 -4.95 -9.56 -6.31
N HIS A 142 -4.27 -8.48 -6.67
CA HIS A 142 -3.87 -8.21 -8.04
C HIS A 142 -2.98 -9.34 -8.60
N MET A 143 -2.00 -9.84 -7.83
CA MET A 143 -1.19 -10.99 -8.25
C MET A 143 -2.03 -12.26 -8.45
N LYS A 144 -3.01 -12.52 -7.59
CA LYS A 144 -3.94 -13.65 -7.77
C LYS A 144 -4.82 -13.50 -9.00
N LEU A 145 -5.27 -12.28 -9.30
CA LEU A 145 -5.96 -11.96 -10.55
C LEU A 145 -5.07 -12.22 -11.78
N VAL A 146 -3.79 -11.83 -11.74
CA VAL A 146 -2.84 -12.12 -12.82
C VAL A 146 -2.66 -13.64 -12.98
N GLU A 147 -2.46 -14.36 -11.87
CA GLU A 147 -2.29 -15.82 -11.88
C GLU A 147 -3.49 -16.54 -12.52
N ARG A 148 -4.74 -16.17 -12.16
CA ARG A 148 -5.93 -16.78 -12.78
C ARG A 148 -6.10 -16.42 -14.26
N SER A 149 -5.64 -15.26 -14.70
CA SER A 149 -5.83 -14.80 -16.09
C SER A 149 -4.78 -15.35 -17.07
N ILE A 150 -3.52 -15.50 -16.63
CA ILE A 150 -2.41 -15.93 -17.51
C ILE A 150 -1.57 -17.10 -16.98
N GLY A 151 -1.75 -17.54 -15.74
CA GLY A 151 -1.02 -18.64 -15.12
C GLY A 151 0.38 -18.24 -14.63
N ILE A 152 0.84 -18.88 -13.54
CA ILE A 152 2.08 -18.52 -12.83
C ILE A 152 3.37 -18.70 -13.65
N LYS A 153 3.39 -19.64 -14.61
CA LYS A 153 4.54 -19.91 -15.49
C LYS A 153 4.64 -18.94 -16.67
N SER A 154 3.67 -18.04 -16.82
CA SER A 154 3.67 -17.08 -17.91
C SER A 154 4.60 -15.91 -17.63
N ARG A 155 4.91 -15.16 -18.69
CA ARG A 155 5.69 -13.93 -18.62
C ARG A 155 4.75 -12.73 -18.75
N SER A 156 5.07 -11.67 -18.00
CA SER A 156 4.48 -10.36 -18.19
C SER A 156 4.70 -9.85 -19.63
N LEU A 157 4.01 -8.79 -20.02
CA LEU A 157 4.18 -8.15 -21.33
C LEU A 157 5.61 -7.61 -21.55
N LYS A 158 6.41 -7.48 -20.49
CA LYS A 158 7.84 -7.11 -20.53
C LYS A 158 8.79 -8.31 -20.40
N GLY A 159 8.28 -9.54 -20.46
CA GLY A 159 9.12 -10.75 -20.38
C GLY A 159 9.55 -11.16 -18.97
N VAL A 160 9.25 -10.37 -17.95
CA VAL A 160 9.53 -10.71 -16.53
C VAL A 160 8.60 -11.83 -16.08
N SER A 161 9.14 -12.84 -15.40
CA SER A 161 8.33 -13.92 -14.83
C SER A 161 7.47 -13.39 -13.68
N ILE A 162 6.26 -13.95 -13.53
CA ILE A 162 5.35 -13.57 -12.44
C ILE A 162 5.96 -13.88 -11.07
N GLU A 163 6.73 -14.97 -10.97
CA GLU A 163 7.45 -15.35 -9.74
C GLU A 163 8.40 -14.26 -9.23
N ILE A 164 9.14 -13.61 -10.13
CA ILE A 164 10.05 -12.52 -9.78
C ILE A 164 9.25 -11.28 -9.37
N LEU A 165 8.17 -10.97 -10.09
CA LEU A 165 7.29 -9.86 -9.74
C LEU A 165 6.70 -10.05 -8.33
N ASN A 166 6.24 -11.26 -8.02
CA ASN A 166 5.67 -11.59 -6.71
C ASN A 166 6.65 -11.36 -5.56
N LYS A 167 7.94 -11.69 -5.74
CA LYS A 167 8.99 -11.42 -4.73
C LYS A 167 9.28 -9.93 -4.52
N GLY A 168 9.18 -9.12 -5.58
CA GLY A 168 9.46 -7.68 -5.50
C GLY A 168 8.33 -6.86 -4.90
N ILE A 169 7.09 -7.37 -4.98
CA ILE A 169 5.86 -6.68 -4.62
C ILE A 169 5.60 -6.68 -3.09
N GLN A 170 6.21 -7.60 -2.34
CA GLN A 170 5.96 -7.80 -0.89
C GLN A 170 6.81 -6.90 0.03
N ARG A 171 7.24 -5.73 -0.42
CA ARG A 171 8.01 -4.82 0.44
C ARG A 171 7.05 -3.88 1.18
N GLN A 172 7.08 -3.97 2.51
CA GLN A 172 6.42 -3.02 3.41
C GLN A 172 7.01 -1.62 3.21
N PHE A 173 6.15 -0.61 3.23
CA PHE A 173 6.58 0.79 3.24
C PHE A 173 7.23 1.17 4.56
N PHE A 174 6.72 0.65 5.69
CA PHE A 174 7.13 1.06 7.03
C PHE A 174 7.64 -0.14 7.85
N PRO A 175 8.75 -0.77 7.45
CA PRO A 175 9.19 -2.05 8.04
C PRO A 175 9.41 -1.99 9.56
N HIS A 176 9.87 -0.85 10.10
CA HIS A 176 10.06 -0.67 11.54
C HIS A 176 8.75 -0.74 12.33
N LEU A 177 7.64 -0.22 11.77
CA LEU A 177 6.33 -0.29 12.41
C LEU A 177 5.79 -1.72 12.42
N TRP A 178 6.17 -2.57 11.46
CA TRP A 178 5.83 -3.99 11.48
C TRP A 178 6.72 -4.80 12.43
N GLN A 179 8.01 -4.50 12.45
CA GLN A 179 9.01 -5.23 13.24
C GLN A 179 8.70 -5.17 14.74
N ILE A 180 8.29 -4.01 15.26
CA ILE A 180 8.03 -3.84 16.70
C ILE A 180 6.98 -4.82 17.25
N ARG A 181 6.01 -5.26 16.44
CA ARG A 181 5.03 -6.28 16.87
C ARG A 181 5.69 -7.62 17.15
N SER A 182 6.67 -8.01 16.33
CA SER A 182 7.44 -9.24 16.54
C SER A 182 8.29 -9.13 17.79
N ASP A 183 8.92 -7.97 17.99
CA ASP A 183 9.80 -7.72 19.14
C ASP A 183 9.01 -7.80 20.46
N MET A 184 7.84 -7.14 20.53
CA MET A 184 6.91 -7.22 21.67
C MET A 184 6.42 -8.66 21.93
N ALA A 185 6.00 -9.36 20.87
CA ALA A 185 5.50 -10.73 21.00
C ALA A 185 6.58 -11.68 21.54
N ASN A 186 7.82 -11.56 21.03
CA ASN A 186 8.95 -12.35 21.50
C ASN A 186 9.30 -12.03 22.96
N ALA A 187 9.32 -10.75 23.34
CA ALA A 187 9.58 -10.33 24.72
C ALA A 187 8.54 -10.89 25.71
N ALA A 188 7.26 -10.89 25.33
CA ALA A 188 6.18 -11.46 26.15
C ALA A 188 6.30 -12.98 26.34
N THR A 189 6.86 -13.71 25.36
CA THR A 189 7.05 -15.17 25.46
C THR A 189 8.28 -15.61 26.26
N GLN A 190 9.17 -14.67 26.60
CA GLN A 190 10.40 -14.94 27.37
C GLN A 190 10.25 -14.64 28.87
N GLN A 191 9.09 -14.14 29.31
CA GLN A 191 8.72 -13.91 30.72
C GLN A 191 7.90 -15.09 31.26
#